data_AF-A0AA97E4E8-F1
#
_entry.id   AF-A0AA97E4E8-F1
#
_cell.length_a   1.000
_cell.length_b   1.000
_cell.length_c   1.000
_cell.angle_alpha   90.00
_cell.angle_beta   90.00
_cell.angle_gamma   90.00
#
_symmetry.space_group_name_H-M   'P 1'
#
loop_
_entity.id
_entity.type
_entity.pdbx_description
1 polymer ?
#
loop_
_entity_poly.entity_id
_entity_poly.type
_entity_poly.pdbx_seq_one_letter_code
_entity_poly.pdbx_strand_id
1 'polypeptide(L)'
;MKKSLPIARLLAVSAIIVSGLSLAGCFGGSGGSSDNDNTGGGSNPPVAAPLVPITESDLVQAVRPINESTTVDTNKKLAVTFNQDMDADTINGASFLLQGDTGPAIVGVVTYDAGTRTAIFTPDSGLTDETLYTATLTTDVEDALGVALEDDLSWQFTTGSTTDNVAPSAAFSLLDGAIDVAISRNVTATFSESIDPTTVTADSFTLETAGTPVLGTVTYIGTTAVFNPAVDLLPGTDYIATLTTAINDLASPANALPADQSVSFTTANTVLPAAGPDPVLLGTAGNFVILSKTGITTTGVTAITGDMGVSPINEAAITGFGQVRDSTDTFSTSDLVTGKIYAANMATPTPTYLTTAISDMELAFNDAAGRSNPSETELGAGDISGLTLSPGLYKWGTGVSASSDFTFDGGPNDVWILQIDQDLLLETGVAVQLSGGAKIENIFWQVAGQATLRTGATLNGILLSKTQIVMETGATFNGRALAQTLVTLDAVNATQP
;
A
#
# COMPACT_ATOMS: atom_id res chain seq x y z
N MET A 1 -52.98 0.54 -17.30
CA MET A 1 -52.32 1.71 -17.93
C MET A 1 -52.32 2.90 -16.97
N LYS A 2 -51.27 3.04 -16.15
CA LYS A 2 -50.92 4.29 -15.47
C LYS A 2 -49.40 4.29 -15.32
N LYS A 3 -48.77 5.26 -16.00
CA LYS A 3 -47.33 5.54 -16.01
C LYS A 3 -46.89 5.99 -14.62
N SER A 4 -45.79 5.43 -14.13
CA SER A 4 -44.98 5.96 -13.02
C SER A 4 -43.82 6.75 -13.62
N LEU A 5 -43.62 7.99 -13.17
CA LEU A 5 -42.52 8.88 -13.54
C LEU A 5 -41.21 8.42 -12.88
N PRO A 6 -40.03 8.59 -13.52
CA PRO A 6 -38.76 8.52 -12.81
C PRO A 6 -38.42 9.86 -12.14
N ILE A 7 -37.90 9.76 -10.91
CA ILE A 7 -37.33 10.84 -10.10
C ILE A 7 -35.93 11.13 -10.64
N ALA A 8 -35.70 12.36 -11.09
CA ALA A 8 -34.38 12.86 -11.46
C ALA A 8 -33.56 13.15 -10.19
N ARG A 9 -32.39 12.51 -10.04
CA ARG A 9 -31.38 12.89 -9.05
C ARG A 9 -30.53 14.04 -9.63
N LEU A 10 -30.49 15.13 -8.86
CA LEU A 10 -29.77 16.36 -9.13
C LEU A 10 -28.30 16.15 -8.73
N LEU A 11 -27.37 16.10 -9.70
CA LEU A 11 -25.93 16.22 -9.45
C LEU A 11 -25.60 17.71 -9.30
N ALA A 12 -25.13 18.10 -8.11
CA ALA A 12 -24.51 19.40 -7.89
C ALA A 12 -23.06 19.33 -8.39
N VAL A 13 -22.78 20.05 -9.48
CA VAL A 13 -21.42 20.29 -9.98
C VAL A 13 -20.89 21.51 -9.22
N SER A 14 -19.92 21.30 -8.35
CA SER A 14 -19.14 22.38 -7.72
C SER A 14 -18.16 22.95 -8.75
N ALA A 15 -18.45 24.15 -9.24
CA ALA A 15 -17.58 24.89 -10.14
C ALA A 15 -16.40 25.51 -9.37
N ILE A 16 -15.19 25.11 -9.72
CA ILE A 16 -13.94 25.77 -9.31
C ILE A 16 -13.86 27.11 -10.07
N ILE A 17 -13.99 28.22 -9.34
CA ILE A 17 -13.78 29.57 -9.87
C ILE A 17 -12.28 29.83 -9.89
N VAL A 18 -11.66 29.73 -11.06
CA VAL A 18 -10.35 30.32 -11.34
C VAL A 18 -10.58 31.78 -11.73
N SER A 19 -10.37 32.71 -10.79
CA SER A 19 -10.39 34.14 -11.07
C SER A 19 -9.12 34.57 -11.81
N GLY A 20 -9.18 34.56 -13.14
CA GLY A 20 -8.18 35.17 -14.01
C GLY A 20 -8.29 36.69 -14.03
N LEU A 21 -7.20 37.35 -13.63
CA LEU A 21 -6.98 38.79 -13.72
C LEU A 21 -7.07 39.25 -15.20
N SER A 22 -8.05 40.08 -15.54
CA SER A 22 -8.16 40.71 -16.87
C SER A 22 -7.30 41.98 -16.93
N LEU A 23 -6.28 41.97 -17.80
CA LEU A 23 -5.56 43.17 -18.22
C LEU A 23 -6.24 43.75 -19.47
N ALA A 24 -6.69 45.00 -19.37
CA ALA A 24 -7.36 45.73 -20.43
C ALA A 24 -6.40 46.04 -21.60
N GLY A 25 -6.77 45.60 -22.80
CA GLY A 25 -6.14 45.99 -24.07
C GLY A 25 -7.22 46.45 -25.03
N CYS A 26 -7.33 47.76 -25.18
CA CYS A 26 -8.18 48.45 -26.14
C CYS A 26 -7.59 48.30 -27.55
N PHE A 27 -8.37 47.88 -28.55
CA PHE A 27 -8.32 48.36 -29.94
C PHE A 27 -9.49 47.77 -30.74
N GLY A 28 -10.26 48.63 -31.42
CA GLY A 28 -11.42 48.26 -32.23
C GLY A 28 -11.09 47.99 -33.70
N GLY A 29 -12.06 47.47 -34.46
CA GLY A 29 -11.97 47.36 -35.91
C GLY A 29 -13.00 46.46 -36.58
N SER A 30 -14.12 47.07 -36.97
CA SER A 30 -15.10 46.74 -38.03
C SER A 30 -14.84 45.56 -39.00
N GLY A 31 -15.84 44.67 -39.12
CA GLY A 31 -16.60 44.38 -40.36
C GLY A 31 -15.94 43.56 -41.47
N GLY A 32 -16.55 42.43 -41.84
CA GLY A 32 -16.29 41.74 -43.11
C GLY A 32 -16.75 40.28 -43.14
N SER A 33 -17.96 40.07 -43.63
CA SER A 33 -18.44 38.76 -44.09
C SER A 33 -17.78 38.42 -45.42
N SER A 34 -17.21 37.23 -45.53
CA SER A 34 -17.08 36.50 -46.79
C SER A 34 -16.85 35.02 -46.49
N ASP A 35 -17.81 34.20 -46.91
CA ASP A 35 -17.71 32.76 -47.03
C ASP A 35 -16.45 32.37 -47.80
N ASN A 36 -15.74 31.36 -47.31
CA ASN A 36 -14.90 30.53 -48.16
C ASN A 36 -14.78 29.13 -47.56
N ASP A 37 -15.42 28.18 -48.23
CA ASP A 37 -15.25 26.75 -48.04
C ASP A 37 -13.77 26.39 -48.22
N ASN A 38 -13.16 25.81 -47.19
CA ASN A 38 -11.95 25.03 -47.35
C ASN A 38 -12.04 23.74 -46.52
N THR A 39 -12.24 22.65 -47.24
CA THR A 39 -12.18 21.27 -46.79
C THR A 39 -10.76 20.91 -46.37
N GLY A 40 -10.53 20.77 -45.07
CA GLY A 40 -9.32 20.21 -44.49
C GLY A 40 -9.68 19.20 -43.41
N GLY A 41 -9.65 17.92 -43.75
CA GLY A 41 -9.77 16.83 -42.79
C GLY A 41 -8.57 16.82 -41.85
N GLY A 42 -8.79 17.19 -40.59
CA GLY A 42 -7.91 16.87 -39.49
C GLY A 42 -8.60 15.79 -38.65
N SER A 43 -8.15 14.55 -38.77
CA SER A 43 -8.47 13.52 -37.80
C SER A 43 -7.90 13.95 -36.45
N ASN A 44 -8.78 14.35 -35.54
CA ASN A 44 -8.44 14.51 -34.14
C ASN A 44 -7.77 13.20 -33.67
N PRO A 45 -6.55 13.21 -33.09
CA PRO A 45 -6.03 12.01 -32.45
C PRO A 45 -7.04 11.57 -31.39
N PRO A 46 -7.21 10.25 -31.15
CA PRO A 46 -8.16 9.78 -30.16
C PRO A 46 -7.80 10.45 -28.83
N VAL A 47 -8.74 11.21 -28.28
CA VAL A 47 -8.69 11.62 -26.88
C VAL A 47 -8.62 10.32 -26.10
N ALA A 48 -7.51 10.10 -25.40
CA ALA A 48 -7.35 8.97 -24.50
C ALA A 48 -8.59 8.92 -23.60
N ALA A 49 -9.26 7.76 -23.60
CA ALA A 49 -10.39 7.55 -22.70
C ALA A 49 -9.93 7.83 -21.27
N PRO A 50 -10.75 8.50 -20.45
CA PRO A 50 -10.42 8.69 -19.05
C PRO A 50 -10.19 7.31 -18.41
N LEU A 51 -9.05 7.16 -17.73
CA LEU A 51 -8.72 5.99 -16.94
C LEU A 51 -9.84 5.77 -15.92
N VAL A 52 -10.57 4.66 -16.06
CA VAL A 52 -11.53 4.20 -15.06
C VAL A 52 -10.69 3.65 -13.90
N PRO A 53 -10.85 4.16 -12.66
CA PRO A 53 -10.23 3.54 -11.50
C PRO A 53 -10.71 2.10 -11.40
N ILE A 54 -9.81 1.15 -11.18
CA ILE A 54 -10.18 -0.24 -10.91
C ILE A 54 -11.19 -0.28 -9.76
N THR A 55 -12.43 -0.64 -10.06
CA THR A 55 -13.31 -1.24 -9.06
C THR A 55 -12.75 -2.63 -8.83
N GLU A 56 -12.31 -2.93 -7.61
CA GLU A 56 -11.90 -4.30 -7.29
C GLU A 56 -13.04 -5.24 -7.68
N SER A 57 -12.75 -6.17 -8.57
CA SER A 57 -13.66 -7.28 -8.85
C SER A 57 -13.73 -8.10 -7.56
N ASP A 58 -14.94 -8.44 -7.12
CA ASP A 58 -15.21 -9.12 -5.85
C ASP A 58 -14.45 -10.45 -5.67
N LEU A 59 -13.77 -10.97 -6.71
CA LEU A 59 -13.01 -12.24 -6.68
C LEU A 59 -11.48 -12.06 -6.56
N VAL A 60 -10.94 -10.87 -6.80
CA VAL A 60 -9.50 -10.65 -6.94
C VAL A 60 -8.93 -10.00 -5.69
N GLN A 61 -7.87 -10.59 -5.14
CA GLN A 61 -7.17 -10.07 -3.95
C GLN A 61 -5.97 -9.20 -4.32
N ALA A 62 -5.19 -9.60 -5.33
CA ALA A 62 -3.99 -8.86 -5.72
C ALA A 62 -3.56 -9.19 -7.16
N VAL A 63 -2.89 -8.23 -7.81
CA VAL A 63 -2.23 -8.41 -9.11
C VAL A 63 -0.76 -8.01 -9.03
N ARG A 64 0.09 -8.67 -9.83
CA ARG A 64 1.53 -8.38 -9.98
C ARG A 64 1.93 -8.42 -11.46
N PRO A 65 2.71 -7.45 -11.98
CA PRO A 65 3.01 -6.16 -11.36
C PRO A 65 1.74 -5.40 -10.99
N ILE A 66 1.83 -4.56 -9.96
CA ILE A 66 0.69 -3.78 -9.49
C ILE A 66 0.28 -2.76 -10.56
N ASN A 67 -1.01 -2.42 -10.60
CA ASN A 67 -1.53 -1.41 -11.50
C ASN A 67 -0.73 -0.10 -11.42
N GLU A 68 -0.44 0.48 -12.58
CA GLU A 68 0.35 1.70 -12.77
C GLU A 68 1.82 1.62 -12.32
N SER A 69 2.32 0.41 -12.01
CA SER A 69 3.75 0.21 -11.74
C SER A 69 4.59 0.70 -12.91
N THR A 70 5.56 1.57 -12.62
CA THR A 70 6.59 1.97 -13.57
C THR A 70 7.88 1.19 -13.30
N THR A 71 8.74 1.10 -14.32
CA THR A 71 10.07 0.46 -14.25
C THR A 71 10.04 -1.03 -13.87
N VAL A 72 9.03 -1.77 -14.31
CA VAL A 72 8.97 -3.22 -14.11
C VAL A 72 10.07 -3.89 -14.94
N ASP A 73 10.85 -4.79 -14.33
CA ASP A 73 11.89 -5.53 -15.07
C ASP A 73 11.29 -6.41 -16.18
N THR A 74 11.97 -6.48 -17.32
CA THR A 74 11.42 -7.06 -18.56
C THR A 74 11.28 -8.57 -18.54
N ASN A 75 11.85 -9.26 -17.57
CA ASN A 75 11.75 -10.70 -17.40
C ASN A 75 10.79 -11.14 -16.29
N LYS A 76 9.90 -10.25 -15.81
CA LYS A 76 8.92 -10.58 -14.76
C LYS A 76 7.73 -11.39 -15.29
N LYS A 77 7.37 -12.44 -14.55
CA LYS A 77 6.07 -13.11 -14.60
C LYS A 77 4.99 -12.20 -14.04
N LEU A 78 3.75 -12.40 -14.49
CA LEU A 78 2.57 -11.74 -13.93
C LEU A 78 1.85 -12.72 -13.00
N ALA A 79 1.24 -12.21 -11.93
CA ALA A 79 0.46 -13.01 -10.99
C ALA A 79 -0.88 -12.34 -10.70
N VAL A 80 -1.92 -13.15 -10.52
CA VAL A 80 -3.23 -12.73 -9.97
C VAL A 80 -3.57 -13.69 -8.84
N THR A 81 -3.74 -13.17 -7.63
CA THR A 81 -4.20 -13.93 -6.47
C THR A 81 -5.66 -13.62 -6.24
N PHE A 82 -6.48 -14.67 -6.07
CA PHE A 82 -7.92 -14.57 -5.84
C PHE A 82 -8.24 -14.67 -4.35
N ASN A 83 -9.35 -14.06 -3.94
CA ASN A 83 -9.80 -14.13 -2.55
C ASN A 83 -10.58 -15.41 -2.22
N GLN A 84 -10.85 -16.25 -3.22
CA GLN A 84 -11.56 -17.52 -3.11
C GLN A 84 -11.09 -18.55 -4.14
N ASP A 85 -11.59 -19.78 -4.03
CA ASP A 85 -11.25 -20.86 -4.95
C ASP A 85 -11.90 -20.65 -6.32
N MET A 86 -11.07 -20.70 -7.38
CA MET A 86 -11.49 -20.53 -8.77
C MET A 86 -11.63 -21.84 -9.53
N ASP A 87 -12.41 -21.84 -10.61
CA ASP A 87 -12.42 -22.93 -11.59
C ASP A 87 -11.16 -22.85 -12.46
N ALA A 88 -10.24 -23.80 -12.24
CA ALA A 88 -8.96 -23.88 -12.93
C ALA A 88 -9.10 -24.00 -14.47
N ASP A 89 -10.19 -24.58 -14.98
CA ASP A 89 -10.38 -24.76 -16.43
C ASP A 89 -10.67 -23.41 -17.12
N THR A 90 -11.22 -22.45 -16.37
CA THR A 90 -11.55 -21.10 -16.87
C THR A 90 -10.35 -20.14 -16.87
N ILE A 91 -9.26 -20.49 -16.18
CA ILE A 91 -8.04 -19.68 -16.09
C ILE A 91 -6.99 -20.23 -17.05
N ASN A 92 -6.89 -19.62 -18.23
CA ASN A 92 -6.00 -20.09 -19.30
C ASN A 92 -5.59 -18.94 -20.23
N GLY A 93 -4.85 -19.25 -21.30
CA GLY A 93 -4.35 -18.24 -22.25
C GLY A 93 -5.42 -17.51 -23.07
N ALA A 94 -6.69 -17.90 -23.00
CA ALA A 94 -7.80 -17.16 -23.61
C ALA A 94 -8.40 -16.12 -22.65
N SER A 95 -8.30 -16.35 -21.33
CA SER A 95 -8.90 -15.52 -20.30
C SER A 95 -7.90 -14.64 -19.55
N PHE A 96 -6.61 -14.99 -19.54
CA PHE A 96 -5.53 -14.14 -19.02
C PHE A 96 -4.63 -13.67 -20.17
N LEU A 97 -4.83 -12.41 -20.55
CA LEU A 97 -4.22 -11.78 -21.72
C LEU A 97 -3.20 -10.71 -21.32
N LEU A 98 -2.17 -10.53 -22.13
CA LEU A 98 -1.18 -9.47 -21.99
C LEU A 98 -0.94 -8.81 -23.35
N GLN A 99 -1.00 -7.48 -23.39
CA GLN A 99 -0.93 -6.69 -24.63
C GLN A 99 -0.05 -5.47 -24.41
N GLY A 100 0.95 -5.26 -25.26
CA GLY A 100 1.71 -4.00 -25.30
C GLY A 100 0.91 -2.90 -26.01
N ASP A 101 1.25 -1.64 -25.72
CA ASP A 101 0.65 -0.44 -26.34
C ASP A 101 0.71 -0.43 -27.87
N THR A 102 1.71 -1.11 -28.43
CA THR A 102 1.94 -1.29 -29.85
C THR A 102 2.28 -2.76 -30.12
N GLY A 103 1.63 -3.36 -31.12
CA GLY A 103 1.95 -4.72 -31.58
C GLY A 103 0.92 -5.80 -31.21
N PRO A 104 1.24 -7.08 -31.47
CA PRO A 104 0.35 -8.20 -31.16
C PRO A 104 0.31 -8.49 -29.65
N ALA A 105 -0.68 -9.28 -29.23
CA ALA A 105 -0.73 -9.83 -27.87
C ALA A 105 0.55 -10.61 -27.56
N ILE A 106 1.03 -10.48 -26.33
CA ILE A 106 2.18 -11.22 -25.82
C ILE A 106 1.74 -12.66 -25.57
N VAL A 107 2.49 -13.61 -26.12
CA VAL A 107 2.25 -15.03 -25.92
C VAL A 107 2.99 -15.49 -24.66
N GLY A 108 2.32 -16.34 -23.89
CA GLY A 108 2.87 -16.92 -22.68
C GLY A 108 2.05 -18.11 -22.20
N VAL A 109 2.54 -18.74 -21.14
CA VAL A 109 1.90 -19.88 -20.48
C VAL A 109 1.12 -19.37 -19.26
N VAL A 110 -0.12 -19.81 -19.12
CA VAL A 110 -0.97 -19.54 -17.95
C VAL A 110 -1.08 -20.80 -17.11
N THR A 111 -0.82 -20.68 -15.82
CA THR A 111 -1.02 -21.74 -14.81
C THR A 111 -1.86 -21.21 -13.66
N TYR A 112 -2.63 -22.07 -13.00
CA TYR A 112 -3.35 -21.74 -11.77
C TYR A 112 -3.01 -22.76 -10.68
N ASP A 113 -2.57 -22.26 -9.52
CA ASP A 113 -2.33 -23.05 -8.32
C ASP A 113 -3.49 -22.87 -7.34
N ALA A 114 -4.27 -23.93 -7.10
CA ALA A 114 -5.44 -23.88 -6.24
C ALA A 114 -5.09 -23.75 -4.74
N GLY A 115 -3.91 -24.23 -4.32
CA GLY A 115 -3.49 -24.16 -2.91
C GLY A 115 -3.20 -22.73 -2.47
N THR A 116 -2.66 -21.92 -3.38
CA THR A 116 -2.34 -20.50 -3.19
C THR A 116 -3.32 -19.56 -3.90
N ARG A 117 -4.34 -20.13 -4.56
CA ARG A 117 -5.37 -19.41 -5.34
C ARG A 117 -4.75 -18.37 -6.27
N THR A 118 -3.67 -18.75 -6.96
CA THR A 118 -2.86 -17.82 -7.75
C THR A 118 -2.73 -18.29 -9.19
N ALA A 119 -3.09 -17.41 -10.13
CA ALA A 119 -2.80 -17.56 -11.55
C ALA A 119 -1.48 -16.89 -11.89
N ILE A 120 -0.63 -17.55 -12.67
CA ILE A 120 0.65 -17.02 -13.16
C ILE A 120 0.61 -16.98 -14.69
N PHE A 121 0.89 -15.82 -15.27
CA PHE A 121 1.19 -15.68 -16.69
C PHE A 121 2.71 -15.54 -16.86
N THR A 122 3.32 -16.50 -17.57
CA THR A 122 4.76 -16.50 -17.89
C THR A 122 4.93 -16.16 -19.36
N PRO A 123 5.42 -14.95 -19.71
CA PRO A 123 5.74 -14.61 -21.09
C PRO A 123 6.77 -15.59 -21.70
N ASP A 124 6.57 -16.00 -22.96
CA ASP A 124 7.49 -16.91 -23.65
C ASP A 124 8.86 -16.27 -23.94
N SER A 125 8.88 -14.93 -24.00
CA SER A 125 10.08 -14.12 -24.16
C SER A 125 10.00 -12.89 -23.26
N GLY A 126 11.15 -12.29 -22.95
CA GLY A 126 11.21 -11.02 -22.24
C GLY A 126 10.34 -9.94 -22.89
N LEU A 127 9.73 -9.12 -22.05
CA LEU A 127 8.95 -7.96 -22.45
C LEU A 127 9.86 -6.89 -23.10
N THR A 128 9.27 -5.99 -23.85
CA THR A 128 10.00 -4.90 -24.51
C THR A 128 10.27 -3.78 -23.50
N ASP A 129 11.43 -3.13 -23.61
CA ASP A 129 11.82 -2.03 -22.73
C ASP A 129 10.87 -0.82 -22.87
N GLU A 130 10.71 -0.06 -21.78
CA GLU A 130 9.98 1.23 -21.75
C GLU A 130 8.57 1.18 -22.38
N THR A 131 7.91 0.03 -22.30
CA THR A 131 6.66 -0.25 -23.00
C THR A 131 5.51 -0.32 -21.98
N LEU A 132 4.41 0.37 -22.28
CA LEU A 132 3.18 0.25 -21.53
C LEU A 132 2.48 -1.05 -21.90
N TYR A 133 2.25 -1.89 -20.90
CA TYR A 133 1.51 -3.14 -21.02
C TYR A 133 0.16 -3.01 -20.33
N THR A 134 -0.86 -3.61 -20.95
CA THR A 134 -2.17 -3.85 -20.36
C THR A 134 -2.35 -5.36 -20.20
N ALA A 135 -2.52 -5.81 -18.98
CA ALA A 135 -2.96 -7.16 -18.66
C ALA A 135 -4.48 -7.18 -18.46
N THR A 136 -5.13 -8.27 -18.85
CA THR A 136 -6.58 -8.42 -18.74
C THR A 136 -6.92 -9.82 -18.30
N LEU A 137 -7.72 -9.93 -17.24
CA LEU A 137 -8.42 -11.14 -16.85
C LEU A 137 -9.90 -10.97 -17.24
N THR A 138 -10.37 -11.77 -18.19
CA THR A 138 -11.69 -11.58 -18.80
C THR A 138 -12.83 -12.09 -17.92
N THR A 139 -14.06 -11.65 -18.17
CA THR A 139 -15.28 -12.20 -17.54
C THR A 139 -15.50 -13.71 -17.74
N ASP A 140 -14.75 -14.38 -18.63
CA ASP A 140 -14.82 -15.84 -18.78
C ASP A 140 -14.23 -16.60 -17.58
N VAL A 141 -13.51 -15.92 -16.67
CA VAL A 141 -13.00 -16.54 -15.44
C VAL A 141 -14.12 -16.69 -14.42
N GLU A 142 -14.30 -17.91 -13.91
CA GLU A 142 -15.35 -18.27 -12.95
C GLU A 142 -14.77 -18.82 -11.64
N ASP A 143 -15.53 -18.64 -10.56
CA ASP A 143 -15.26 -19.31 -9.30
C ASP A 143 -15.66 -20.80 -9.32
N ALA A 144 -15.34 -21.54 -8.26
CA ALA A 144 -15.72 -22.95 -8.14
C ALA A 144 -17.25 -23.21 -8.11
N LEU A 145 -18.08 -22.15 -8.04
CA LEU A 145 -19.54 -22.20 -8.08
C LEU A 145 -20.10 -21.75 -9.45
N GLY A 146 -19.25 -21.41 -10.42
CA GLY A 146 -19.63 -20.93 -11.75
C GLY A 146 -20.03 -19.45 -11.78
N VAL A 147 -19.60 -18.66 -10.79
CA VAL A 147 -19.81 -17.20 -10.78
C VAL A 147 -18.62 -16.54 -11.48
N ALA A 148 -18.91 -15.91 -12.61
CA ALA A 148 -17.96 -15.14 -13.40
C ALA A 148 -17.51 -13.84 -12.71
N LEU A 149 -16.38 -13.28 -13.14
CA LEU A 149 -16.03 -11.88 -12.83
C LEU A 149 -17.15 -10.95 -13.35
N GLU A 150 -17.46 -9.91 -12.57
CA GLU A 150 -18.52 -8.94 -12.94
C GLU A 150 -18.13 -8.13 -14.19
N ASP A 151 -16.86 -7.72 -14.27
CA ASP A 151 -16.24 -7.01 -15.37
C ASP A 151 -14.84 -7.58 -15.65
N ASP A 152 -14.31 -7.32 -16.85
CA ASP A 152 -12.91 -7.59 -17.16
C ASP A 152 -12.01 -6.84 -16.17
N LEU A 153 -11.16 -7.58 -15.45
CA LEU A 153 -10.11 -6.97 -14.65
C LEU A 153 -8.99 -6.55 -15.60
N SER A 154 -8.82 -5.24 -15.78
CA SER A 154 -7.72 -4.68 -16.57
C SER A 154 -6.79 -3.85 -15.70
N TRP A 155 -5.49 -4.07 -15.82
CA TRP A 155 -4.48 -3.26 -15.16
C TRP A 155 -3.29 -3.02 -16.08
N GLN A 156 -2.58 -1.93 -15.81
CA GLN A 156 -1.46 -1.49 -16.63
C GLN A 156 -0.17 -1.46 -15.83
N PHE A 157 0.97 -1.66 -16.51
CA PHE A 157 2.29 -1.40 -15.97
C PHE A 157 3.23 -1.01 -17.10
N THR A 158 4.29 -0.28 -16.78
CA THR A 158 5.32 0.12 -17.75
C THR A 158 6.63 -0.57 -17.41
N THR A 159 7.22 -1.25 -18.39
CA THR A 159 8.54 -1.87 -18.22
C THR A 159 9.64 -0.82 -18.12
N GLY A 160 10.71 -1.16 -17.41
CA GLY A 160 11.98 -0.44 -17.46
C GLY A 160 12.84 -0.92 -18.63
N SER A 161 14.15 -0.77 -18.50
CA SER A 161 15.15 -1.25 -19.46
C SER A 161 16.09 -2.29 -18.84
N THR A 162 15.67 -2.92 -17.74
CA THR A 162 16.48 -3.85 -16.94
C THR A 162 15.80 -5.20 -16.83
N THR A 163 16.62 -6.23 -16.60
CA THR A 163 16.16 -7.54 -16.16
C THR A 163 16.46 -7.70 -14.68
N ASP A 164 15.57 -8.41 -14.00
CA ASP A 164 15.76 -8.78 -12.63
C ASP A 164 16.64 -10.04 -12.54
N ASN A 165 17.75 -9.90 -11.81
CA ASN A 165 18.72 -10.93 -11.52
C ASN A 165 19.14 -10.90 -10.03
N VAL A 166 18.36 -10.20 -9.19
CA VAL A 166 18.68 -9.99 -7.78
C VAL A 166 17.85 -10.97 -6.98
N ALA A 167 18.50 -11.75 -6.11
CA ALA A 167 17.78 -12.62 -5.21
C ALA A 167 16.99 -11.81 -4.17
N PRO A 168 15.77 -12.23 -3.82
CA PRO A 168 15.05 -11.58 -2.74
C PRO A 168 15.78 -11.77 -1.41
N SER A 169 15.55 -10.84 -0.51
CA SER A 169 15.89 -10.95 0.91
C SER A 169 14.61 -10.89 1.73
N ALA A 170 14.64 -11.41 2.95
CA ALA A 170 13.53 -11.35 3.89
C ALA A 170 13.99 -10.89 5.28
N ALA A 171 13.04 -10.38 6.04
CA ALA A 171 13.22 -10.02 7.44
C ALA A 171 11.95 -10.38 8.23
N PHE A 172 12.12 -11.07 9.34
CA PHE A 172 11.04 -11.32 10.29
C PHE A 172 10.66 -10.02 11.02
N SER A 173 9.37 -9.87 11.35
CA SER A 173 8.90 -8.76 12.19
C SER A 173 9.33 -8.90 13.65
N LEU A 174 9.60 -10.14 14.08
CA LEU A 174 10.14 -10.43 15.40
C LEU A 174 11.66 -10.28 15.39
N LEU A 175 12.21 -9.74 16.47
CA LEU A 175 13.65 -9.79 16.73
C LEU A 175 14.05 -11.22 17.13
N ASP A 176 15.23 -11.66 16.71
CA ASP A 176 15.77 -12.94 17.14
C ASP A 176 16.01 -12.96 18.65
N GLY A 177 15.49 -14.01 19.31
CA GLY A 177 15.45 -14.14 20.75
C GLY A 177 14.41 -13.24 21.44
N ALA A 178 13.39 -12.74 20.72
CA ALA A 178 12.31 -11.96 21.31
C ALA A 178 11.63 -12.76 22.44
N ILE A 179 11.34 -12.09 23.56
CA ILE A 179 10.61 -12.65 24.71
C ILE A 179 9.26 -11.97 24.87
N ASP A 180 8.36 -12.60 25.62
CA ASP A 180 7.01 -12.11 25.90
C ASP A 180 6.18 -11.85 24.62
N VAL A 181 6.42 -12.63 23.57
CA VAL A 181 5.59 -12.62 22.35
C VAL A 181 4.21 -13.19 22.69
N ALA A 182 3.13 -12.47 22.36
CA ALA A 182 1.79 -12.94 22.68
C ALA A 182 1.46 -14.26 21.97
N ILE A 183 0.79 -15.16 22.69
CA ILE A 183 0.48 -16.53 22.24
C ILE A 183 -0.43 -16.58 21.00
N SER A 184 -1.19 -15.52 20.74
CA SER A 184 -2.12 -15.39 19.61
C SER A 184 -1.53 -14.62 18.42
N ARG A 185 -0.21 -14.38 18.40
CA ARG A 185 0.41 -13.60 17.32
C ARG A 185 0.80 -14.49 16.15
N ASN A 186 0.43 -14.04 14.97
CA ASN A 186 0.99 -14.53 13.73
C ASN A 186 2.48 -14.20 13.67
N VAL A 187 3.26 -15.08 13.04
CA VAL A 187 4.66 -14.79 12.70
C VAL A 187 4.69 -14.19 11.30
N THR A 188 5.32 -13.04 11.13
CA THR A 188 5.35 -12.36 9.84
C THR A 188 6.77 -12.15 9.35
N ALA A 189 6.95 -12.19 8.04
CA ALA A 189 8.19 -11.85 7.38
C ALA A 189 7.92 -11.01 6.14
N THR A 190 8.72 -9.96 5.95
CA THR A 190 8.64 -9.05 4.81
C THR A 190 9.81 -9.30 3.87
N PHE A 191 9.51 -9.44 2.58
CA PHE A 191 10.49 -9.60 1.51
C PHE A 191 10.88 -8.24 0.92
N SER A 192 12.07 -8.17 0.34
CA SER A 192 12.57 -6.95 -0.33
C SER A 192 11.87 -6.62 -1.64
N GLU A 193 11.13 -7.57 -2.20
CA GLU A 193 10.40 -7.44 -3.44
C GLU A 193 9.21 -8.39 -3.51
N SER A 194 8.45 -8.31 -4.61
CA SER A 194 7.37 -9.24 -4.91
C SER A 194 7.90 -10.65 -5.20
N ILE A 195 7.41 -11.62 -4.45
CA ILE A 195 7.72 -13.04 -4.54
C ILE A 195 6.64 -13.76 -5.35
N ASP A 196 6.99 -14.88 -5.97
CA ASP A 196 6.04 -15.80 -6.58
C ASP A 196 5.13 -16.40 -5.48
N PRO A 197 3.84 -16.01 -5.42
CA PRO A 197 2.96 -16.41 -4.32
C PRO A 197 2.80 -17.93 -4.21
N THR A 198 2.97 -18.67 -5.32
CA THR A 198 2.84 -20.14 -5.31
C THR A 198 3.99 -20.81 -4.55
N THR A 199 5.06 -20.06 -4.24
CA THR A 199 6.24 -20.57 -3.51
C THR A 199 6.22 -20.23 -2.03
N VAL A 200 5.25 -19.43 -1.56
CA VAL A 200 5.10 -19.03 -0.16
C VAL A 200 3.98 -19.86 0.48
N THR A 201 4.35 -21.00 1.06
CA THR A 201 3.43 -22.00 1.57
C THR A 201 3.87 -22.50 2.94
N ALA A 202 3.09 -23.39 3.58
CA ALA A 202 3.46 -24.02 4.84
C ALA A 202 4.69 -24.94 4.75
N ASP A 203 5.16 -25.27 3.54
CA ASP A 203 6.42 -26.02 3.32
C ASP A 203 7.64 -25.10 3.26
N SER A 204 7.45 -23.81 2.95
CA SER A 204 8.53 -22.84 2.78
C SER A 204 8.57 -21.75 3.85
N PHE A 205 7.48 -21.57 4.59
CA PHE A 205 7.42 -20.81 5.84
C PHE A 205 6.90 -21.72 6.96
N THR A 206 7.80 -22.20 7.80
CA THR A 206 7.51 -23.16 8.86
C THR A 206 7.63 -22.54 10.24
N LEU A 207 6.96 -23.15 11.22
CA LEU A 207 7.09 -22.84 12.63
C LEU A 207 7.25 -24.15 13.42
N GLU A 208 8.21 -24.23 14.31
CA GLU A 208 8.48 -25.42 15.11
C GLU A 208 8.69 -25.10 16.59
N THR A 209 8.33 -26.03 17.46
CA THR A 209 8.65 -26.00 18.89
C THR A 209 9.26 -27.33 19.32
N ALA A 210 10.41 -27.28 19.97
CA ALA A 210 11.17 -28.46 20.39
C ALA A 210 11.33 -29.54 19.29
N GLY A 211 11.53 -29.11 18.04
CA GLY A 211 11.67 -30.00 16.86
C GLY A 211 10.37 -30.65 16.38
N THR A 212 9.21 -30.17 16.86
CA THR A 212 7.88 -30.59 16.40
C THR A 212 7.26 -29.46 15.58
N PRO A 213 6.79 -29.72 14.35
CA PRO A 213 6.09 -28.72 13.55
C PRO A 213 4.80 -28.23 14.23
N VAL A 214 4.63 -26.91 14.23
CA VAL A 214 3.37 -26.25 14.58
C VAL A 214 2.54 -26.17 13.31
N LEU A 215 1.29 -26.64 13.38
CA LEU A 215 0.38 -26.52 12.24
C LEU A 215 -0.14 -25.09 12.13
N GLY A 216 -0.28 -24.61 10.91
CA GLY A 216 -0.78 -23.28 10.61
C GLY A 216 -1.07 -23.10 9.13
N THR A 217 -1.59 -21.93 8.80
CA THR A 217 -1.80 -21.49 7.42
C THR A 217 -0.81 -20.40 7.07
N VAL A 218 -0.31 -20.41 5.84
CA VAL A 218 0.55 -19.36 5.31
C VAL A 218 -0.24 -18.52 4.31
N THR A 219 -0.20 -17.21 4.48
CA THR A 219 -0.76 -16.23 3.54
C THR A 219 0.32 -15.26 3.08
N TYR A 220 0.22 -14.76 1.85
CA TYR A 220 1.16 -13.79 1.29
C TYR A 220 0.40 -12.64 0.63
N ILE A 221 0.60 -11.42 1.14
CA ILE A 221 -0.06 -10.20 0.63
C ILE A 221 1.00 -9.11 0.51
N GLY A 222 1.03 -8.40 -0.62
CA GLY A 222 2.05 -7.37 -0.87
C GLY A 222 3.44 -7.98 -0.85
N THR A 223 4.31 -7.58 0.06
CA THR A 223 5.60 -8.24 0.29
C THR A 223 5.67 -8.99 1.62
N THR A 224 4.56 -9.23 2.30
CA THR A 224 4.56 -9.86 3.61
C THR A 224 3.96 -11.26 3.57
N ALA A 225 4.73 -12.25 4.03
CA ALA A 225 4.21 -13.56 4.38
C ALA A 225 3.82 -13.60 5.86
N VAL A 226 2.74 -14.32 6.14
CA VAL A 226 2.20 -14.50 7.48
C VAL A 226 1.98 -15.98 7.72
N PHE A 227 2.61 -16.51 8.76
CA PHE A 227 2.28 -17.79 9.33
C PHE A 227 1.28 -17.57 10.46
N ASN A 228 0.05 -18.04 10.28
CA ASN A 228 -0.99 -18.04 11.29
C ASN A 228 -1.11 -19.45 11.91
N PRO A 229 -0.66 -19.65 13.16
CA PRO A 229 -0.83 -20.91 13.87
C PRO A 229 -2.30 -21.33 13.91
N ALA A 230 -2.59 -22.62 13.70
CA ALA A 230 -3.97 -23.13 13.70
C ALA A 230 -4.64 -23.06 15.09
N VAL A 231 -3.84 -22.95 16.14
CA VAL A 231 -4.24 -22.73 17.53
C VAL A 231 -3.24 -21.79 18.19
N ASP A 232 -3.67 -21.05 19.20
CA ASP A 232 -2.79 -20.22 20.02
C ASP A 232 -1.58 -21.03 20.49
N LEU A 233 -0.41 -20.39 20.44
CA LEU A 233 0.85 -20.96 20.86
C LEU A 233 0.85 -21.25 22.38
N LEU A 234 1.69 -22.19 22.81
CA LEU A 234 1.83 -22.52 24.22
C LEU A 234 2.51 -21.37 24.97
N PRO A 235 2.10 -21.03 26.19
CA PRO A 235 2.73 -19.96 26.98
C PRO A 235 4.14 -20.35 27.42
N GLY A 236 5.03 -19.36 27.53
CA GLY A 236 6.41 -19.55 28.02
C GLY A 236 7.24 -20.54 27.21
N THR A 237 6.93 -20.70 25.92
CA THR A 237 7.48 -21.75 25.06
C THR A 237 8.33 -21.15 23.96
N ASP A 238 9.47 -21.79 23.68
CA ASP A 238 10.37 -21.40 22.61
C ASP A 238 9.88 -21.95 21.27
N TYR A 239 9.92 -21.08 20.27
CA TYR A 239 9.56 -21.37 18.88
C TYR A 239 10.67 -20.91 17.94
N ILE A 240 10.81 -21.61 16.82
CA ILE A 240 11.68 -21.24 15.71
C ILE A 240 10.82 -21.16 14.45
N ALA A 241 10.80 -20.00 13.81
CA ALA A 241 10.19 -19.82 12.51
C ALA A 241 11.27 -19.83 11.42
N THR A 242 11.00 -20.46 10.28
CA THR A 242 11.99 -20.61 9.19
C THR A 242 11.36 -20.27 7.84
N LEU A 243 12.05 -19.45 7.04
CA LEU A 243 11.84 -19.28 5.61
C LEU A 243 12.88 -20.09 4.85
N THR A 244 12.48 -20.87 3.86
CA THR A 244 13.40 -21.75 3.12
C THR A 244 13.80 -21.18 1.76
N THR A 245 14.90 -21.68 1.21
CA THR A 245 15.34 -21.41 -0.17
C THR A 245 14.36 -21.85 -1.26
N ALA A 246 13.23 -22.50 -0.93
CA ALA A 246 12.17 -22.82 -1.88
C ALA A 246 11.35 -21.58 -2.31
N ILE A 247 11.47 -20.46 -1.59
CA ILE A 247 10.82 -19.20 -1.90
C ILE A 247 11.55 -18.53 -3.07
N ASN A 248 10.83 -18.24 -4.16
CA ASN A 248 11.38 -17.66 -5.38
C ASN A 248 10.66 -16.36 -5.76
N ASP A 249 11.37 -15.44 -6.39
CA ASP A 249 10.77 -14.26 -7.00
C ASP A 249 9.97 -14.55 -8.29
N LEU A 250 9.41 -13.49 -8.86
CA LEU A 250 8.66 -13.53 -10.12
C LEU A 250 9.56 -13.39 -11.37
N ALA A 251 10.88 -13.40 -11.26
CA ALA A 251 11.75 -13.32 -12.44
C ALA A 251 11.71 -14.62 -13.27
N SER A 252 12.09 -14.53 -14.54
CA SER A 252 12.29 -15.67 -15.42
C SER A 252 13.68 -15.58 -16.08
N PRO A 253 14.64 -16.45 -15.71
CA PRO A 253 14.57 -17.48 -14.66
C PRO A 253 14.39 -16.86 -13.27
N ALA A 254 13.78 -17.62 -12.35
CA ALA A 254 13.48 -17.14 -11.00
C ALA A 254 14.72 -17.13 -10.10
N ASN A 255 14.81 -16.14 -9.21
CA ASN A 255 15.83 -16.08 -8.16
C ASN A 255 15.23 -16.56 -6.82
N ALA A 256 15.91 -17.50 -6.17
CA ALA A 256 15.53 -18.02 -4.86
C ALA A 256 16.09 -17.17 -3.71
N LEU A 257 15.50 -17.28 -2.52
CA LEU A 257 16.18 -16.83 -1.29
C LEU A 257 17.60 -17.43 -1.23
N PRO A 258 18.62 -16.65 -0.86
CA PRO A 258 20.01 -17.10 -0.94
C PRO A 258 20.39 -18.17 0.09
N ALA A 259 19.65 -18.25 1.20
CA ALA A 259 19.79 -19.24 2.25
C ALA A 259 18.49 -19.33 3.06
N ASP A 260 18.30 -20.44 3.78
CA ASP A 260 17.23 -20.53 4.78
C ASP A 260 17.47 -19.46 5.87
N GLN A 261 16.40 -18.76 6.24
CA GLN A 261 16.41 -17.73 7.28
C GLN A 261 15.55 -18.18 8.45
N SER A 262 16.00 -17.97 9.68
CA SER A 262 15.23 -18.34 10.87
C SER A 262 15.27 -17.27 11.95
N VAL A 263 14.22 -17.24 12.76
CA VAL A 263 14.11 -16.41 13.96
C VAL A 263 13.61 -17.27 15.11
N SER A 264 14.22 -17.09 16.29
CA SER A 264 13.75 -17.71 17.53
C SER A 264 13.00 -16.70 18.39
N PHE A 265 11.97 -17.16 19.10
CA PHE A 265 11.24 -16.34 20.07
C PHE A 265 10.62 -17.18 21.18
N THR A 266 10.38 -16.56 22.34
CA THR A 266 9.69 -17.15 23.49
C THR A 266 8.36 -16.45 23.69
N THR A 267 7.28 -17.22 23.76
CA THR A 267 5.95 -16.69 24.05
C THR A 267 5.84 -16.22 25.50
N ALA A 268 4.94 -15.26 25.75
CA ALA A 268 4.63 -14.78 27.08
C ALA A 268 4.15 -15.93 27.99
N ASN A 269 4.49 -15.84 29.28
CA ASN A 269 4.01 -16.79 30.30
C ASN A 269 2.51 -16.63 30.64
N THR A 270 1.82 -15.70 29.98
CA THR A 270 0.41 -15.42 30.18
C THR A 270 -0.45 -16.25 29.25
N VAL A 271 -1.58 -16.73 29.77
CA VAL A 271 -2.60 -17.44 28.97
C VAL A 271 -3.58 -16.49 28.28
N LEU A 272 -3.43 -15.17 28.48
CA LEU A 272 -4.28 -14.19 27.81
C LEU A 272 -3.66 -13.84 26.45
N PRO A 273 -4.42 -13.98 25.36
CA PRO A 273 -3.98 -13.52 24.04
C PRO A 273 -3.87 -11.99 24.03
N ALA A 274 -3.11 -11.46 23.08
CA ALA A 274 -3.12 -10.02 22.83
C ALA A 274 -4.51 -9.56 22.41
N ALA A 275 -4.93 -8.40 22.90
CA ALA A 275 -6.23 -7.82 22.60
C ALA A 275 -6.19 -6.97 21.31
N GLY A 276 -7.38 -6.78 20.72
CA GLY A 276 -7.55 -6.08 19.46
C GLY A 276 -7.39 -6.98 18.23
N PRO A 277 -7.51 -6.41 17.01
CA PRO A 277 -7.36 -7.14 15.76
C PRO A 277 -5.89 -7.56 15.52
N ASP A 278 -5.64 -8.34 14.48
CA ASP A 278 -4.27 -8.55 14.01
C ASP A 278 -3.67 -7.24 13.46
N PRO A 279 -2.35 -7.01 13.58
CA PRO A 279 -1.70 -5.83 13.02
C PRO A 279 -1.95 -5.65 11.52
N VAL A 280 -1.84 -4.41 11.02
CA VAL A 280 -1.86 -4.13 9.58
C VAL A 280 -0.46 -4.37 9.02
N LEU A 281 -0.37 -5.15 7.95
CA LEU A 281 0.90 -5.49 7.33
C LEU A 281 1.34 -4.36 6.40
N LEU A 282 2.46 -3.71 6.71
CA LEU A 282 2.96 -2.57 5.93
C LEU A 282 3.89 -2.97 4.77
N GLY A 283 4.30 -4.24 4.68
CA GLY A 283 5.31 -4.66 3.72
C GLY A 283 6.55 -3.78 3.73
N THR A 284 7.08 -3.50 2.54
CA THR A 284 8.21 -2.59 2.32
C THR A 284 7.88 -1.11 2.60
N ALA A 285 6.60 -0.71 2.62
CA ALA A 285 6.22 0.63 3.11
C ALA A 285 6.61 0.83 4.58
N GLY A 286 6.67 -0.27 5.34
CA GLY A 286 7.17 -0.32 6.70
C GLY A 286 8.65 0.03 6.85
N ASN A 287 9.42 0.24 5.78
CA ASN A 287 10.80 0.73 5.86
C ASN A 287 10.89 2.27 5.88
N PHE A 288 9.79 2.98 5.58
CA PHE A 288 9.78 4.43 5.43
C PHE A 288 9.11 5.12 6.62
N VAL A 289 9.73 6.19 7.13
CA VAL A 289 9.07 7.11 8.08
C VAL A 289 8.06 8.01 7.34
N ILE A 290 8.35 8.38 6.08
CA ILE A 290 7.44 9.13 5.22
C ILE A 290 7.47 8.53 3.81
N LEU A 291 6.32 8.11 3.30
CA LEU A 291 6.17 7.62 1.93
C LEU A 291 4.97 8.30 1.27
N SER A 292 5.12 8.78 0.04
CA SER A 292 4.01 9.44 -0.66
C SER A 292 4.02 9.31 -2.18
N LYS A 293 2.88 9.55 -2.84
CA LYS A 293 2.79 9.46 -4.31
C LYS A 293 3.07 10.77 -5.05
N THR A 294 2.72 11.91 -4.46
CA THR A 294 2.70 13.21 -5.18
C THR A 294 3.65 14.25 -4.60
N GLY A 295 4.34 13.96 -3.50
CA GLY A 295 5.41 14.82 -3.00
C GLY A 295 5.53 14.87 -1.48
N ILE A 296 6.67 15.39 -1.03
CA ILE A 296 6.93 15.64 0.39
C ILE A 296 7.55 17.04 0.51
N THR A 297 6.88 17.95 1.20
CA THR A 297 7.34 19.34 1.31
C THR A 297 7.64 19.69 2.75
N THR A 298 8.72 20.43 2.99
CA THR A 298 9.03 20.98 4.30
C THR A 298 9.35 22.48 4.26
N THR A 299 8.98 23.16 5.33
CA THR A 299 9.45 24.50 5.68
C THR A 299 9.89 24.51 7.15
N GLY A 300 10.64 25.54 7.57
CA GLY A 300 11.14 25.63 8.94
C GLY A 300 12.25 24.63 9.28
N VAL A 301 12.52 24.45 10.58
CA VAL A 301 13.56 23.52 11.07
C VAL A 301 12.93 22.15 11.31
N THR A 302 12.96 21.30 10.29
CA THR A 302 12.43 19.94 10.32
C THR A 302 13.53 18.93 10.65
N ALA A 303 13.19 17.86 11.37
CA ALA A 303 14.09 16.75 11.66
C ALA A 303 13.37 15.43 11.42
N ILE A 304 13.93 14.58 10.56
CA ILE A 304 13.39 13.28 10.18
C ILE A 304 14.38 12.20 10.61
N THR A 305 13.90 11.17 11.29
CA THR A 305 14.68 9.96 11.62
C THR A 305 14.02 8.75 10.96
N GLY A 306 14.68 8.19 9.95
CA GLY A 306 14.15 7.13 9.08
C GLY A 306 14.19 7.53 7.60
N ASP A 307 13.92 6.56 6.74
CA ASP A 307 13.95 6.74 5.29
C ASP A 307 12.67 7.41 4.77
N MET A 308 12.79 8.23 3.73
CA MET A 308 11.64 8.86 3.08
C MET A 308 11.63 8.60 1.57
N GLY A 309 10.44 8.51 0.98
CA GLY A 309 10.28 8.08 -0.43
C GLY A 309 9.15 8.76 -1.17
N VAL A 310 9.34 9.00 -2.47
CA VAL A 310 8.25 9.39 -3.39
C VAL A 310 8.23 8.54 -4.66
N SER A 311 7.05 8.04 -5.03
CA SER A 311 6.83 7.34 -6.31
C SER A 311 5.34 7.30 -6.64
N PRO A 312 4.91 7.49 -7.91
CA PRO A 312 5.72 7.51 -9.13
C PRO A 312 6.37 8.86 -9.44
N ILE A 313 6.15 9.89 -8.62
CA ILE A 313 6.71 11.21 -8.88
C ILE A 313 8.23 11.25 -8.68
N ASN A 314 8.89 12.14 -9.42
CA ASN A 314 10.34 12.34 -9.34
C ASN A 314 10.76 13.13 -8.09
N GLU A 315 12.05 13.08 -7.78
CA GLU A 315 12.66 13.73 -6.61
C GLU A 315 12.36 15.23 -6.51
N ALA A 316 12.13 15.91 -7.63
CA ALA A 316 11.80 17.34 -7.66
C ALA A 316 10.52 17.69 -6.85
N ALA A 317 9.67 16.70 -6.56
CA ALA A 317 8.49 16.86 -5.69
C ALA A 317 8.81 16.74 -4.19
N ILE A 318 10.05 16.40 -3.84
CA ILE A 318 10.55 16.53 -2.49
C ILE A 318 11.15 17.94 -2.38
N THR A 319 10.53 18.86 -1.63
CA THR A 319 10.95 20.27 -1.62
C THR A 319 11.25 20.77 -0.21
N GLY A 320 12.28 21.61 -0.07
CA GLY A 320 12.66 22.23 1.21
C GLY A 320 13.71 21.46 2.02
N PHE A 321 14.09 20.26 1.58
CA PHE A 321 15.06 19.42 2.30
C PHE A 321 16.52 19.67 1.88
N GLY A 322 16.79 20.36 0.77
CA GLY A 322 18.16 20.58 0.30
C GLY A 322 18.88 19.26 -0.01
N GLN A 323 18.25 18.41 -0.81
CA GLN A 323 18.74 17.06 -1.11
C GLN A 323 20.09 17.11 -1.83
N VAL A 324 20.98 16.20 -1.46
CA VAL A 324 22.24 15.94 -2.15
C VAL A 324 22.23 14.51 -2.64
N ARG A 325 22.27 14.32 -3.96
CA ARG A 325 22.34 13.01 -4.58
C ARG A 325 23.63 12.29 -4.18
N ASP A 326 23.50 11.03 -3.75
CA ASP A 326 24.67 10.19 -3.49
C ASP A 326 25.40 9.82 -4.80
N SER A 327 26.69 9.46 -4.68
CA SER A 327 27.54 9.04 -5.79
C SER A 327 27.00 7.85 -6.61
N THR A 328 26.18 6.99 -6.00
CA THR A 328 25.55 5.85 -6.68
C THR A 328 24.29 6.22 -7.45
N ASP A 329 23.76 7.43 -7.28
CA ASP A 329 22.49 7.90 -7.86
C ASP A 329 21.24 7.09 -7.40
N THR A 330 21.39 6.18 -6.43
CA THR A 330 20.30 5.32 -5.91
C THR A 330 19.51 5.95 -4.76
N PHE A 331 20.07 6.96 -4.09
CA PHE A 331 19.38 7.73 -3.04
C PHE A 331 19.98 9.13 -2.94
N SER A 332 19.35 9.98 -2.15
CA SER A 332 19.86 11.28 -1.73
C SER A 332 19.92 11.38 -0.21
N THR A 333 20.68 12.35 0.29
CA THR A 333 20.78 12.71 1.71
C THR A 333 20.36 14.15 1.94
N SER A 334 20.13 14.52 3.20
CA SER A 334 19.81 15.87 3.65
C SER A 334 20.25 16.06 5.10
N ASP A 335 20.68 17.27 5.48
CA ASP A 335 20.97 17.59 6.88
C ASP A 335 19.73 17.50 7.80
N LEU A 336 18.53 17.51 7.23
CA LEU A 336 17.27 17.37 7.95
C LEU A 336 16.83 15.91 8.11
N VAL A 337 17.53 14.95 7.48
CA VAL A 337 17.13 13.54 7.41
C VAL A 337 18.25 12.64 7.90
N THR A 338 18.05 12.04 9.07
CA THR A 338 18.84 10.90 9.54
C THR A 338 18.27 9.63 8.90
N GLY A 339 18.64 9.40 7.65
CA GLY A 339 18.10 8.34 6.78
C GLY A 339 18.43 8.63 5.32
N LYS A 340 17.81 7.89 4.42
CA LYS A 340 17.92 8.06 2.97
C LYS A 340 16.64 8.63 2.38
N ILE A 341 16.82 9.42 1.32
CA ILE A 341 15.74 9.98 0.52
C ILE A 341 15.71 9.22 -0.81
N TYR A 342 14.56 8.65 -1.14
CA TYR A 342 14.36 7.84 -2.34
C TYR A 342 13.32 8.51 -3.26
N ALA A 343 13.51 8.41 -4.58
CA ALA A 343 12.56 8.91 -5.56
C ALA A 343 12.54 8.06 -6.85
N ALA A 344 11.44 8.11 -7.59
CA ALA A 344 11.20 7.25 -8.76
C ALA A 344 12.20 7.42 -9.92
N ASN A 345 12.87 8.57 -10.04
CA ASN A 345 13.85 8.85 -11.11
C ASN A 345 15.31 8.59 -10.71
N MET A 346 15.53 7.80 -9.65
CA MET A 346 16.86 7.38 -9.22
C MET A 346 17.32 6.12 -9.95
N ALA A 347 18.62 5.80 -9.86
CA ALA A 347 19.17 4.59 -10.45
C ALA A 347 18.61 3.32 -9.79
N THR A 348 18.55 2.23 -10.55
CA THR A 348 18.21 0.88 -10.09
C THR A 348 19.04 0.49 -8.86
N PRO A 349 18.45 -0.14 -7.82
CA PRO A 349 17.11 -0.74 -7.78
C PRO A 349 15.99 0.17 -7.22
N THR A 350 16.26 1.46 -7.00
CA THR A 350 15.34 2.35 -6.26
C THR A 350 13.94 2.49 -6.88
N PRO A 351 13.78 2.63 -8.20
CA PRO A 351 12.45 2.74 -8.80
C PRO A 351 11.57 1.50 -8.50
N THR A 352 12.09 0.29 -8.73
CA THR A 352 11.39 -0.98 -8.44
C THR A 352 11.08 -1.13 -6.95
N TYR A 353 12.02 -0.77 -6.08
CA TYR A 353 11.82 -0.79 -4.64
C TYR A 353 10.69 0.15 -4.19
N LEU A 354 10.65 1.38 -4.71
CA LEU A 354 9.60 2.34 -4.38
C LEU A 354 8.24 1.97 -4.96
N THR A 355 8.18 1.43 -6.18
CA THR A 355 6.95 0.90 -6.76
C THR A 355 6.34 -0.17 -5.85
N THR A 356 7.19 -1.06 -5.32
CA THR A 356 6.76 -2.09 -4.36
C THR A 356 6.27 -1.48 -3.04
N ALA A 357 7.00 -0.51 -2.48
CA ALA A 357 6.61 0.16 -1.23
C ALA A 357 5.31 0.95 -1.34
N ILE A 358 5.06 1.62 -2.46
CA ILE A 358 3.78 2.33 -2.69
C ILE A 358 2.62 1.34 -2.76
N SER A 359 2.82 0.19 -3.40
CA SER A 359 1.79 -0.84 -3.41
C SER A 359 1.53 -1.42 -2.02
N ASP A 360 2.56 -1.73 -1.25
CA ASP A 360 2.38 -2.24 0.11
C ASP A 360 1.65 -1.23 1.01
N MET A 361 1.88 0.07 0.80
CA MET A 361 1.11 1.14 1.45
C MET A 361 -0.37 1.12 1.06
N GLU A 362 -0.70 0.94 -0.23
CA GLU A 362 -2.08 0.86 -0.71
C GLU A 362 -2.80 -0.38 -0.18
N LEU A 363 -2.11 -1.53 -0.18
CA LEU A 363 -2.63 -2.77 0.41
C LEU A 363 -2.84 -2.64 1.92
N ALA A 364 -1.90 -2.03 2.65
CA ALA A 364 -2.06 -1.75 4.07
C ALA A 364 -3.27 -0.84 4.35
N PHE A 365 -3.48 0.19 3.53
CA PHE A 365 -4.64 1.07 3.63
C PHE A 365 -5.95 0.29 3.41
N ASN A 366 -6.02 -0.52 2.35
CA ASN A 366 -7.22 -1.30 2.03
C ASN A 366 -7.49 -2.39 3.09
N ASP A 367 -6.46 -3.07 3.58
CA ASP A 367 -6.54 -4.04 4.68
C ASP A 367 -7.12 -3.39 5.94
N ALA A 368 -6.55 -2.25 6.36
CA ALA A 368 -7.04 -1.50 7.51
C ALA A 368 -8.49 -1.02 7.32
N ALA A 369 -8.85 -0.51 6.13
CA ALA A 369 -10.20 -0.04 5.80
C ALA A 369 -11.22 -1.19 5.69
N GLY A 370 -10.78 -2.39 5.28
CA GLY A 370 -11.60 -3.57 5.06
C GLY A 370 -11.87 -4.40 6.32
N ARG A 371 -11.20 -4.12 7.44
CA ARG A 371 -11.45 -4.82 8.71
C ARG A 371 -12.93 -4.71 9.10
N SER A 372 -13.51 -5.82 9.53
CA SER A 372 -14.93 -5.93 9.91
C SER A 372 -15.09 -6.26 11.39
N ASN A 373 -16.33 -6.17 11.89
CA ASN A 373 -16.68 -6.37 13.30
C ASN A 373 -15.98 -5.40 14.26
N PRO A 374 -16.18 -4.07 14.09
CA PRO A 374 -15.60 -3.08 14.98
C PRO A 374 -16.05 -3.29 16.43
N SER A 375 -15.11 -3.13 17.36
CA SER A 375 -15.39 -3.12 18.80
C SER A 375 -16.27 -1.93 19.18
N GLU A 376 -16.04 -0.78 18.53
CA GLU A 376 -16.77 0.47 18.76
C GLU A 376 -17.07 1.17 17.43
N THR A 377 -18.28 1.73 17.32
CA THR A 377 -18.72 2.50 16.15
C THR A 377 -19.19 3.89 16.56
N GLU A 378 -18.73 4.92 15.84
CA GLU A 378 -19.09 6.31 16.08
C GLU A 378 -18.77 6.79 17.51
N LEU A 379 -17.69 6.25 18.11
CA LEU A 379 -17.28 6.60 19.46
C LEU A 379 -17.10 8.12 19.58
N GLY A 380 -17.70 8.71 20.62
CA GLY A 380 -17.65 10.16 20.84
C GLY A 380 -18.33 11.00 19.76
N ALA A 381 -19.09 10.39 18.85
CA ALA A 381 -19.62 11.03 17.65
C ALA A 381 -18.53 11.75 16.82
N GLY A 382 -17.32 11.17 16.80
CA GLY A 382 -16.13 11.72 16.13
C GLY A 382 -15.27 12.62 17.01
N ASP A 383 -15.71 13.04 18.20
CA ASP A 383 -14.86 13.76 19.16
C ASP A 383 -14.29 12.79 20.20
N ILE A 384 -12.98 12.51 20.11
CA ILE A 384 -12.28 11.58 21.03
C ILE A 384 -11.51 12.30 22.14
N SER A 385 -11.76 13.60 22.34
CA SER A 385 -11.12 14.42 23.38
C SER A 385 -11.22 13.78 24.77
N GLY A 386 -10.08 13.57 25.43
CA GLY A 386 -10.03 13.10 26.82
C GLY A 386 -10.35 11.61 27.01
N LEU A 387 -10.59 10.87 25.93
CA LEU A 387 -10.93 9.45 26.02
C LEU A 387 -9.70 8.59 26.32
N THR A 388 -9.97 7.41 26.87
CA THR A 388 -9.00 6.31 26.95
C THR A 388 -9.52 5.16 26.11
N LEU A 389 -8.77 4.80 25.06
CA LEU A 389 -9.13 3.81 24.07
C LEU A 389 -8.45 2.48 24.41
N SER A 390 -9.24 1.46 24.73
CA SER A 390 -8.75 0.08 24.88
C SER A 390 -8.41 -0.54 23.51
N PRO A 391 -7.64 -1.64 23.45
CA PRO A 391 -7.32 -2.32 22.19
C PRO A 391 -8.57 -2.69 21.41
N GLY A 392 -8.55 -2.52 20.08
CA GLY A 392 -9.73 -2.79 19.27
C GLY A 392 -9.74 -2.18 17.88
N LEU A 393 -10.75 -2.58 17.12
CA LEU A 393 -11.11 -1.96 15.85
C LEU A 393 -12.17 -0.89 16.12
N TYR A 394 -11.92 0.33 15.67
CA TYR A 394 -12.82 1.47 15.81
C TYR A 394 -13.23 1.96 14.43
N LYS A 395 -14.52 2.29 14.25
CA LYS A 395 -15.03 2.80 12.97
C LYS A 395 -15.85 4.08 13.13
N TRP A 396 -15.59 5.04 12.24
CA TRP A 396 -16.39 6.24 12.05
C TRP A 396 -16.71 6.44 10.57
N GLY A 397 -17.99 6.68 10.27
CA GLY A 397 -18.46 7.21 8.99
C GLY A 397 -18.24 8.73 8.84
N THR A 398 -17.85 9.39 9.93
CA THR A 398 -17.59 10.84 10.00
C THR A 398 -16.11 11.15 10.19
N GLY A 399 -15.78 12.46 10.20
CA GLY A 399 -14.47 12.90 10.65
C GLY A 399 -14.25 12.64 12.13
N VAL A 400 -12.99 12.48 12.50
CA VAL A 400 -12.54 12.31 13.88
C VAL A 400 -11.68 13.51 14.29
N SER A 401 -11.93 14.04 15.47
CA SER A 401 -11.18 15.16 16.03
C SER A 401 -10.84 14.96 17.50
N ALA A 402 -9.77 15.60 17.95
CA ALA A 402 -9.45 15.74 19.36
C ALA A 402 -9.05 17.19 19.66
N SER A 403 -9.63 17.76 20.71
CA SER A 403 -9.37 19.10 21.25
C SER A 403 -8.64 19.10 22.59
N SER A 404 -8.48 17.91 23.18
CA SER A 404 -7.61 17.64 24.33
C SER A 404 -6.92 16.30 24.15
N ASP A 405 -5.85 16.08 24.92
CA ASP A 405 -5.14 14.81 25.00
C ASP A 405 -6.11 13.63 25.20
N PHE A 406 -5.74 12.48 24.65
CA PHE A 406 -6.42 11.19 24.83
C PHE A 406 -5.36 10.09 24.87
N THR A 407 -5.76 8.88 25.30
CA THR A 407 -4.81 7.82 25.64
C THR A 407 -5.18 6.50 24.96
N PHE A 408 -4.18 5.79 24.43
CA PHE A 408 -4.30 4.34 24.16
C PHE A 408 -3.76 3.56 25.37
N ASP A 409 -4.61 2.72 25.95
CA ASP A 409 -4.27 1.94 27.13
C ASP A 409 -4.40 0.44 26.85
N GLY A 410 -3.27 -0.25 26.85
CA GLY A 410 -3.20 -1.69 26.59
C GLY A 410 -1.77 -2.21 26.69
N GLY A 411 -1.59 -3.52 26.55
CA GLY A 411 -0.30 -4.18 26.62
C GLY A 411 0.59 -3.97 25.39
N PRO A 412 1.85 -4.42 25.44
CA PRO A 412 2.85 -4.22 24.38
C PRO A 412 2.58 -4.96 23.08
N ASN A 413 1.66 -5.93 23.09
CA ASN A 413 1.28 -6.74 21.95
C ASN A 413 -0.14 -6.43 21.44
N ASP A 414 -0.84 -5.53 22.13
CA ASP A 414 -2.22 -5.16 21.80
C ASP A 414 -2.24 -4.21 20.60
N VAL A 415 -3.35 -4.22 19.85
CA VAL A 415 -3.47 -3.53 18.57
C VAL A 415 -4.69 -2.62 18.53
N TRP A 416 -4.51 -1.46 17.88
CA TRP A 416 -5.57 -0.50 17.59
C TRP A 416 -5.63 -0.23 16.09
N ILE A 417 -6.82 -0.32 15.51
CA ILE A 417 -7.08 0.09 14.13
C ILE A 417 -8.23 1.09 14.16
N LEU A 418 -7.99 2.29 13.64
CA LEU A 418 -8.97 3.37 13.58
C LEU A 418 -9.34 3.62 12.12
N GLN A 419 -10.57 3.25 11.73
CA GLN A 419 -11.14 3.46 10.40
C GLN A 419 -11.93 4.76 10.38
N ILE A 420 -11.45 5.74 9.61
CA ILE A 420 -12.01 7.09 9.54
C ILE A 420 -12.39 7.38 8.09
N ASP A 421 -13.71 7.39 7.80
CA ASP A 421 -14.23 7.57 6.44
C ASP A 421 -14.12 9.03 5.93
N GLN A 422 -13.76 9.98 6.80
CA GLN A 422 -13.48 11.39 6.45
C GLN A 422 -12.12 11.86 7.00
N ASP A 423 -12.04 13.10 7.49
CA ASP A 423 -10.80 13.73 7.94
C ASP A 423 -10.46 13.38 9.41
N LEU A 424 -9.16 13.37 9.72
CA LEU A 424 -8.62 13.32 11.08
C LEU A 424 -8.05 14.69 11.45
N LEU A 425 -8.45 15.25 12.59
CA LEU A 425 -7.95 16.54 13.09
C LEU A 425 -7.48 16.45 14.55
N LEU A 426 -6.18 16.61 14.77
CA LEU A 426 -5.65 16.89 16.10
C LEU A 426 -5.46 18.40 16.26
N GLU A 427 -6.20 19.00 17.19
CA GLU A 427 -6.11 20.43 17.47
C GLU A 427 -4.76 20.83 18.08
N THR A 428 -4.50 22.14 18.16
CA THR A 428 -3.24 22.71 18.63
C THR A 428 -2.85 22.14 20.00
N GLY A 429 -1.63 21.59 20.08
CA GLY A 429 -1.04 21.10 21.32
C GLY A 429 -1.60 19.79 21.87
N VAL A 430 -2.53 19.13 21.16
CA VAL A 430 -3.06 17.82 21.57
C VAL A 430 -1.98 16.75 21.51
N ALA A 431 -1.86 15.94 22.56
CA ALA A 431 -0.97 14.79 22.59
C ALA A 431 -1.74 13.46 22.64
N VAL A 432 -1.42 12.56 21.70
CA VAL A 432 -1.80 11.14 21.77
C VAL A 432 -0.89 10.44 22.78
N GLN A 433 -1.45 9.96 23.89
CA GLN A 433 -0.68 9.34 24.97
C GLN A 433 -0.75 7.81 24.91
N LEU A 434 0.29 7.13 25.41
CA LEU A 434 0.35 5.67 25.52
C LEU A 434 0.47 5.26 26.99
N SER A 435 -0.30 4.26 27.42
CA SER A 435 -0.21 3.64 28.74
C SER A 435 -0.34 2.12 28.66
N GLY A 436 -0.17 1.43 29.79
CA GLY A 436 -0.31 -0.04 29.87
C GLY A 436 0.82 -0.86 29.21
N GLY A 437 1.72 -0.20 28.48
CA GLY A 437 2.75 -0.85 27.65
C GLY A 437 2.48 -0.76 26.15
N ALA A 438 1.40 -0.08 25.73
CA ALA A 438 1.05 0.13 24.34
C ALA A 438 2.23 0.67 23.52
N LYS A 439 2.39 0.13 22.31
CA LYS A 439 3.49 0.47 21.40
C LYS A 439 2.99 1.23 20.18
N ILE A 440 3.84 2.14 19.69
CA ILE A 440 3.58 2.98 18.52
C ILE A 440 3.36 2.11 17.28
N GLU A 441 4.17 1.05 17.11
CA GLU A 441 4.08 0.15 15.95
C GLU A 441 2.75 -0.63 15.84
N ASN A 442 1.91 -0.64 16.88
CA ASN A 442 0.65 -1.38 16.91
C ASN A 442 -0.60 -0.49 16.80
N ILE A 443 -0.43 0.81 16.51
CA ILE A 443 -1.54 1.76 16.39
C ILE A 443 -1.64 2.22 14.93
N PHE A 444 -2.73 1.86 14.27
CA PHE A 444 -2.96 2.14 12.85
C PHE A 444 -4.12 3.10 12.66
N TRP A 445 -3.87 4.20 11.97
CA TRP A 445 -4.83 5.23 11.61
C TRP A 445 -5.10 5.14 10.11
N GLN A 446 -6.25 4.60 9.72
CA GLN A 446 -6.70 4.60 8.33
C GLN A 446 -7.64 5.79 8.13
N VAL A 447 -7.23 6.74 7.29
CA VAL A 447 -7.94 8.01 7.05
C VAL A 447 -8.28 8.15 5.57
N ALA A 448 -9.56 8.10 5.23
CA ALA A 448 -10.01 8.24 3.84
C ALA A 448 -9.99 9.70 3.34
N GLY A 449 -10.08 10.66 4.27
CA GLY A 449 -9.91 12.09 4.04
C GLY A 449 -8.48 12.57 4.27
N GLN A 450 -8.34 13.82 4.71
CA GLN A 450 -7.09 14.45 5.11
C GLN A 450 -6.79 14.18 6.59
N ALA A 451 -5.52 13.95 6.93
CA ALA A 451 -5.06 13.97 8.30
C ALA A 451 -4.33 15.28 8.61
N THR A 452 -4.75 16.00 9.64
CA THR A 452 -4.18 17.28 10.05
C THR A 452 -3.73 17.22 11.51
N LEU A 453 -2.44 17.46 11.74
CA LEU A 453 -1.85 17.70 13.04
C LEU A 453 -1.58 19.19 13.13
N ARG A 454 -2.36 19.90 13.94
CA ARG A 454 -2.16 21.33 14.14
C ARG A 454 -0.88 21.63 14.92
N THR A 455 -0.56 22.92 14.97
CA THR A 455 0.63 23.45 15.65
C THR A 455 0.87 22.77 17.00
N GLY A 456 2.06 22.19 17.19
CA GLY A 456 2.48 21.54 18.44
C GLY A 456 1.74 20.24 18.81
N ALA A 457 0.87 19.70 17.96
CA ALA A 457 0.23 18.41 18.22
C ALA A 457 1.24 17.25 18.16
N THR A 458 1.01 16.20 18.95
CA THR A 458 1.82 14.98 18.97
C THR A 458 0.99 13.77 18.59
N LEU A 459 1.37 13.06 17.53
CA LEU A 459 0.75 11.79 17.13
C LEU A 459 1.70 10.62 17.33
N ASN A 460 1.17 9.53 17.88
CA ASN A 460 1.81 8.23 17.98
C ASN A 460 1.04 7.21 17.13
N GLY A 461 1.68 6.61 16.14
CA GLY A 461 1.13 5.52 15.33
C GLY A 461 1.45 5.60 13.84
N ILE A 462 0.99 4.59 13.11
CA ILE A 462 1.10 4.47 11.66
C ILE A 462 -0.09 5.15 11.01
N LEU A 463 0.15 6.18 10.20
CA LEU A 463 -0.88 6.97 9.54
C LEU A 463 -0.96 6.59 8.05
N LEU A 464 -2.01 5.86 7.69
CA LEU A 464 -2.38 5.43 6.35
C LEU A 464 -3.45 6.37 5.79
N SER A 465 -3.03 7.37 5.01
CA SER A 465 -3.92 8.41 4.47
C SER A 465 -4.17 8.22 2.97
N LYS A 466 -5.44 8.21 2.57
CA LYS A 466 -5.83 8.21 1.14
C LYS A 466 -5.55 9.54 0.46
N THR A 467 -5.59 10.64 1.23
CA THR A 467 -5.28 11.98 0.71
C THR A 467 -4.01 12.51 1.37
N GLN A 468 -3.93 13.80 1.65
CA GLN A 468 -2.71 14.42 2.16
C GLN A 468 -2.60 14.31 3.68
N ILE A 469 -1.37 14.34 4.18
CA ILE A 469 -1.05 14.48 5.60
C ILE A 469 -0.44 15.86 5.81
N VAL A 470 -1.02 16.65 6.71
CA VAL A 470 -0.59 18.01 7.05
C VAL A 470 -0.10 18.03 8.49
N MET A 471 1.15 18.41 8.69
CA MET A 471 1.74 18.61 10.01
C MET A 471 2.20 20.06 10.11
N GLU A 472 1.48 20.85 10.89
CA GLU A 472 1.77 22.27 11.10
C GLU A 472 2.95 22.50 12.06
N THR A 473 3.30 23.77 12.25
CA THR A 473 4.48 24.23 12.99
C THR A 473 4.71 23.46 14.29
N GLY A 474 5.86 22.79 14.40
CA GLY A 474 6.29 22.17 15.65
C GLY A 474 5.52 20.92 16.06
N ALA A 475 4.69 20.34 15.18
CA ALA A 475 4.09 19.04 15.43
C ALA A 475 5.19 17.96 15.62
N THR A 476 4.91 16.99 16.48
CA THR A 476 5.77 15.82 16.73
C THR A 476 5.06 14.57 16.24
N PHE A 477 5.75 13.76 15.44
CA PHE A 477 5.19 12.56 14.85
C PHE A 477 6.09 11.37 15.15
N ASN A 478 5.62 10.41 15.94
CA ASN A 478 6.33 9.15 16.17
C ASN A 478 5.54 8.03 15.50
N GLY A 479 6.08 7.46 14.42
CA GLY A 479 5.31 6.57 13.56
C GLY A 479 5.76 6.58 12.10
N ARG A 480 4.82 6.28 11.21
CA ARG A 480 5.02 6.32 9.75
C ARG A 480 3.90 7.10 9.07
N ALA A 481 4.23 8.10 8.27
CA ALA A 481 3.29 8.90 7.50
C ALA A 481 3.23 8.39 6.06
N LEU A 482 2.22 7.58 5.76
CA LEU A 482 2.05 6.87 4.50
C LEU A 482 0.85 7.50 3.75
N ALA A 483 1.12 8.37 2.79
CA ALA A 483 0.09 9.16 2.09
C ALA A 483 -0.01 8.82 0.61
N GLN A 484 -1.19 8.45 0.13
CA GLN A 484 -1.42 8.23 -1.31
C GLN A 484 -1.39 9.53 -2.14
N THR A 485 -1.19 10.69 -1.51
CA THR A 485 -0.93 11.97 -2.21
C THR A 485 0.30 12.68 -1.65
N LEU A 486 0.13 13.71 -0.83
CA LEU A 486 1.16 14.67 -0.42
C LEU A 486 1.37 14.63 1.10
N VAL A 487 2.61 14.81 1.54
CA VAL A 487 2.93 15.10 2.95
C VAL A 487 3.52 16.50 3.07
N THR A 488 2.92 17.35 3.91
CA THR A 488 3.40 18.72 4.14
C THR A 488 3.82 18.93 5.60
N LEU A 489 5.02 19.45 5.79
CA LEU A 489 5.65 19.63 7.11
C LEU A 489 6.04 21.11 7.32
N ASP A 490 5.79 21.63 8.52
CA ASP A 490 6.35 22.90 8.99
C ASP A 490 7.04 22.70 10.35
N ALA A 491 8.37 22.80 10.37
CA ALA A 491 9.21 22.62 11.56
C ALA A 491 8.86 21.35 12.37
N VAL A 492 8.69 20.22 11.69
CA VAL A 492 8.21 18.95 12.28
C VAL A 492 9.36 18.08 12.73
N ASN A 493 9.19 17.37 13.84
CA ASN A 493 10.03 16.24 14.21
C ASN A 493 9.30 14.92 13.93
N ALA A 494 9.78 14.14 12.95
CA ALA A 494 9.21 12.84 12.60
C ALA A 494 10.21 11.70 12.84
N THR A 495 9.85 10.72 13.66
CA THR A 495 10.72 9.60 14.03
C THR A 495 10.02 8.28 13.79
N GLN A 496 10.67 7.36 13.07
CA GLN A 496 10.15 6.00 12.90
C GLN A 496 10.07 5.25 14.25
N PRO A 497 9.14 4.28 14.39
CA PRO A 497 9.04 3.44 15.59
C PRO A 497 10.32 2.68 15.92
#